data_AF-A0A934IRR3-F1
#
_entry.id   AF-A0A934IRR3-F1
#
_cell.length_a   1.000
_cell.length_b   1.000
_cell.length_c   1.000
_cell.angle_alpha   90.00
_cell.angle_beta   90.00
_cell.angle_gamma   90.00
#
_symmetry.space_group_name_H-M   'P 1'
#
loop_
_entity.id
_entity.type
_entity.pdbx_description
1 polymer ?
#
loop_
_entity_poly.entity_id
_entity_poly.type
_entity_poly.pdbx_seq_one_letter_code
_entity_poly.pdbx_strand_id
1 'polypeptide(L)' 'MQNLTPSQGKALTMRGADGKPHLVSDMKREQRPALPRIRPIVPAIFRLPD' A
#
# COMPACT_ATOMS: atom_id res chain seq x y z
N MET A 1 -11.55 4.41 -5.41
CA MET A 1 -10.19 3.97 -5.06
C MET A 1 -9.41 3.86 -6.37
N GLN A 2 -8.60 4.86 -6.72
CA GLN A 2 -7.88 4.87 -8.00
C GLN A 2 -6.66 3.93 -7.88
N ASN A 3 -6.72 2.79 -8.58
CA ASN A 3 -5.60 1.88 -8.74
C ASN A 3 -4.54 2.55 -9.63
N LEU A 4 -3.50 3.10 -9.01
CA LEU A 4 -2.27 3.47 -9.69
C LEU A 4 -1.47 2.19 -9.97
N THR A 5 -1.71 1.56 -11.12
CA THR A 5 -0.84 0.51 -11.66
C THR A 5 0.55 1.14 -11.86
N PRO A 6 1.60 0.72 -11.13
CA PRO A 6 2.91 1.30 -11.35
C PRO A 6 3.42 0.83 -12.70
N SER A 7 3.55 1.76 -13.64
CA SER A 7 4.23 1.59 -14.93
C SER A 7 5.62 1.01 -14.69
N GLN A 8 5.78 -0.30 -14.89
CA GLN A 8 7.03 -1.02 -14.70
C GLN A 8 8.13 -0.38 -15.56
N GLY A 9 9.13 0.25 -14.92
CA GLY A 9 10.35 0.72 -15.57
C GLY A 9 10.64 2.22 -15.52
N LYS A 10 9.71 3.08 -15.07
CA LYS A 10 9.98 4.52 -14.91
C LYS A 10 10.13 4.90 -13.43
N ALA A 11 11.15 5.69 -13.12
CA ALA A 11 11.34 6.24 -11.79
C ALA A 11 10.14 7.14 -11.44
N LEU A 12 9.48 6.85 -10.33
CA LEU A 12 8.33 7.61 -9.86
C LEU A 12 8.82 8.84 -9.09
N THR A 13 8.20 9.99 -9.37
CA THR A 13 8.41 11.23 -8.62
C THR A 13 7.14 11.62 -7.87
N MET A 14 7.30 12.20 -6.69
CA MET A 14 6.21 12.80 -5.89
C MET A 14 6.60 14.21 -5.47
N ARG A 15 5.61 15.05 -5.19
CA ARG A 15 5.84 16.41 -4.69
C ARG A 15 6.13 16.34 -3.18
N GLY A 16 7.30 16.80 -2.77
CA GLY A 16 7.70 16.88 -1.37
C GLY A 16 6.99 18.01 -0.62
N ALA A 17 7.20 18.07 0.70
CA ALA A 17 6.66 19.12 1.57
C ALA A 17 7.19 20.53 1.21
N ASP A 18 8.34 20.59 0.55
CA ASP A 18 8.95 21.80 -0.01
C ASP A 18 8.36 22.20 -1.38
N GLY A 19 7.38 21.44 -1.89
CA GLY A 19 6.74 21.69 -3.17
C GLY A 19 7.57 21.27 -4.39
N LYS A 20 8.77 20.70 -4.19
CA LYS A 20 9.66 20.26 -5.28
C LYS A 20 9.41 18.80 -5.66
N PRO A 21 9.73 18.37 -6.89
CA PRO A 21 9.67 16.97 -7.26
C PRO A 21 10.82 16.19 -6.60
N HIS A 22 10.50 15.11 -5.90
CA HIS A 22 11.44 14.17 -5.29
C HIS A 22 11.23 12.78 -5.88
N LEU A 23 12.31 12.00 -6.00
CA LEU A 23 12.21 10.59 -6.36
C LEU A 23 11.61 9.81 -5.20
N VAL A 24 10.66 8.92 -5.50
CA VAL A 24 10.03 8.06 -4.49
C VAL A 24 11.05 7.14 -3.81
N SER A 25 12.16 6.81 -4.48
CA SER A 25 13.29 6.06 -3.90
C SER A 25 13.97 6.77 -2.73
N ASP A 26 14.02 8.10 -2.77
CA ASP A 26 14.81 8.92 -1.84
C ASP A 26 13.94 9.39 -0.66
N MET A 27 12.62 9.27 -0.80
CA MET A 27 11.67 9.59 0.26
C MET A 27 11.73 8.54 1.36
N LYS A 28 11.95 9.00 2.60
CA LYS A 28 11.79 8.16 3.78
C LYS A 28 10.36 7.59 3.75
N ARG A 29 10.23 6.26 3.84
CA ARG A 29 8.92 5.62 3.96
C ARG A 29 8.27 6.17 5.22
N GLU A 30 7.21 6.95 5.06
CA GLU A 30 6.34 7.28 6.17
C GLU A 30 5.81 5.97 6.75
N GLN A 31 6.14 5.71 8.02
CA GLN A 31 5.62 4.58 8.75
C GLN A 31 4.12 4.84 8.95
N ARG A 32 3.31 4.35 8.01
CA ARG A 32 1.86 4.43 8.16
C ARG A 32 1.47 3.68 9.44
N PRO A 33 0.61 4.24 10.30
CA PRO A 33 0.12 3.50 11.45
C PRO A 33 -0.50 2.18 10.99
N ALA A 34 -0.14 1.10 11.67
CA ALA A 34 -0.63 -0.23 11.34
C ALA A 34 -2.15 -0.24 11.52
N LEU A 35 -2.89 -0.43 10.42
CA LEU A 35 -4.32 -0.65 10.51
C LEU A 35 -4.59 -1.99 11.21
N PRO A 36 -5.59 -2.07 12.10
CA PRO A 36 -5.95 -3.32 12.74
C PRO A 36 -6.29 -4.36 11.66
N ARG A 37 -5.57 -5.49 11.68
CA ARG A 37 -5.82 -6.61 10.76
C ARG A 37 -7.10 -7.31 11.18
N ILE A 38 -8.22 -6.91 10.59
CA ILE A 38 -9.50 -7.63 10.74
C ILE A 38 -9.33 -8.98 10.04
N ARG A 39 -9.38 -10.08 10.81
CA ARG A 39 -9.46 -11.42 10.24
C ARG A 39 -10.89 -11.64 9.73
N PRO A 40 -11.10 -12.07 8.49
CA PRO A 40 -12.44 -12.43 8.03
C PRO A 40 -12.96 -13.58 8.91
N ILE A 41 -14.18 -13.42 9.43
CA ILE A 41 -14.89 -14.53 10.07
C ILE A 41 -15.30 -15.45 8.94
N VAL A 42 -14.64 -16.61 8.83
CA VAL A 42 -15.03 -17.66 7.88
C VAL A 42 -16.16 -18.48 8.52
N PRO A 43 -17.39 -18.46 7.95
CA PRO A 43 -18.48 -19.30 8.42
C PRO A 43 -18.12 -20.78 8.43
N ALA A 44 -18.64 -21.53 9.41
CA ALA A 44 -18.34 -22.95 9.57
C ALA A 44 -18.71 -23.81 8.34
N ILE A 45 -19.64 -23.34 7.50
CA ILE A 45 -20.02 -24.01 6.24
C ILE A 45 -18.89 -24.13 5.21
N PHE A 46 -17.82 -23.34 5.34
CA PHE A 46 -16.65 -23.39 4.46
C PHE A 46 -15.46 -24.15 5.05
N ARG A 47 -15.59 -24.69 6.26
CA ARG A 47 -14.55 -25.54 6.86
C ARG A 47 -14.73 -26.95 6.31
N LEU A 48 -13.68 -27.50 5.69
CA LEU A 48 -13.65 -28.90 5.29
C LEU A 48 -13.69 -29.79 6.56
N PRO A 49 -14.35 -30.96 6.51
CA PRO A 49 -14.32 -31.92 7.62
C PRO A 49 -12.90 -32.45 7.85
N ASP A 50 -12.54 -32.66 9.12
CA ASP A 50 -11.28 -33.30 9.58
C ASP A 50 -11.16 -34.75 9.09
#